data_AF-C6S7J8-F1
#
_entry.id   AF-C6S7J8-F1
#
_cell.length_a   1.000
_cell.length_b   1.000
_cell.length_c   1.000
_cell.angle_alpha   90.00
_cell.angle_beta   90.00
_cell.angle_gamma   90.00
#
_symmetry.space_group_name_H-M   'P 1'
#
loop_
_entity.id
_entity.type
_entity.pdbx_description
1 polymer ?
#
loop_
_entity_poly.entity_id
_entity_poly.type
_entity_poly.pdbx_seq_one_letter_code
_entity_poly.pdbx_strand_id
1 'polypeptide(L)'
;MTDFSVWETAPFGATVDYILQRYNNVHRAQFEELVPLAQKVAQVHADTFPAEIAGLLAYMQNELLMHMMKEERMLFPMINQGVGRGAAMPISVMMHEHEEHDRAIARLKELTDNFQPPEGACGSWTRLYALAKEMADDLNDHIHLENDILFARVLAS
;
A
#
# COMPACT_ATOMS: atom_id res chain seq x y z
N MET A 1 -12.77 -6.12 9.50
CA MET A 1 -12.82 -4.79 8.88
C MET A 1 -12.25 -3.84 9.89
N THR A 2 -11.22 -3.09 9.51
CA THR A 2 -10.58 -2.12 10.39
C THR A 2 -11.58 -1.03 10.75
N ASP A 3 -11.72 -0.71 12.03
CA ASP A 3 -12.63 0.34 12.49
C ASP A 3 -11.90 1.68 12.43
N PHE A 4 -12.33 2.54 11.51
CA PHE A 4 -11.76 3.86 11.30
C PHE A 4 -12.54 5.00 11.97
N SER A 5 -13.61 4.71 12.72
CA SER A 5 -14.52 5.73 13.28
C SER A 5 -13.80 6.77 14.15
N VAL A 6 -12.75 6.39 14.88
CA VAL A 6 -11.94 7.31 15.68
C VAL A 6 -11.26 8.39 14.82
N TRP A 7 -10.87 8.06 13.58
CA TRP A 7 -10.14 8.95 12.69
C TRP A 7 -11.04 9.98 12.00
N GLU A 8 -12.35 9.80 12.02
CA GLU A 8 -13.31 10.80 11.51
C GLU A 8 -13.24 12.12 12.29
N THR A 9 -12.80 12.07 13.55
CA THR A 9 -12.74 13.24 14.44
C THR A 9 -11.37 13.47 15.07
N ALA A 10 -10.43 12.51 14.99
CA ALA A 10 -9.07 12.65 15.51
C ALA A 10 -8.33 13.87 14.93
N PRO A 11 -7.40 14.50 15.68
CA PRO A 11 -6.53 15.54 15.12
C PRO A 11 -5.76 15.06 13.89
N PHE A 12 -5.50 15.95 12.92
CA PHE A 12 -4.76 15.59 11.71
C PHE A 12 -3.38 15.01 12.02
N GLY A 13 -2.63 15.63 12.93
CA GLY A 13 -1.32 15.11 13.35
C GLY A 13 -1.38 13.71 13.94
N ALA A 14 -2.41 13.39 14.74
CA ALA A 14 -2.58 12.03 15.27
C ALA A 14 -2.90 11.01 14.17
N THR A 15 -3.67 11.42 13.16
CA THR A 15 -4.01 10.57 12.00
C THR A 15 -2.77 10.32 11.14
N VAL A 16 -1.98 11.36 10.88
CA VAL A 16 -0.68 11.28 10.19
C VAL A 16 0.27 10.35 10.95
N ASP A 17 0.44 10.53 12.26
CA ASP A 17 1.33 9.69 13.07
C ASP A 17 0.92 8.22 13.04
N TYR A 18 -0.39 7.95 13.01
CA TYR A 18 -0.91 6.59 12.85
C TYR A 18 -0.59 6.01 11.47
N ILE A 19 -0.81 6.77 10.39
CA ILE A 19 -0.48 6.34 9.03
C ILE A 19 1.00 5.96 8.93
N LEU A 20 1.89 6.83 9.43
CA LEU A 20 3.33 6.59 9.42
C LEU A 20 3.70 5.28 10.13
N GLN A 21 3.14 5.06 11.31
CA GLN A 21 3.49 3.91 12.15
C GLN A 21 2.84 2.61 11.68
N ARG A 22 1.55 2.64 11.36
CA ARG A 22 0.76 1.45 11.04
C ARG A 22 0.88 1.04 9.58
N TYR A 23 1.05 1.98 8.66
CA TYR A 23 1.08 1.68 7.23
C TYR A 23 2.46 1.90 6.64
N ASN A 24 3.00 3.13 6.62
CA ASN A 24 4.23 3.39 5.87
C ASN A 24 5.43 2.55 6.35
N ASN A 25 5.63 2.44 7.66
CA ASN A 25 6.68 1.60 8.23
C ASN A 25 6.42 0.10 8.01
N VAL A 26 5.16 -0.33 8.06
CA VAL A 26 4.78 -1.72 7.85
C VAL A 26 4.96 -2.13 6.39
N HIS A 27 4.56 -1.28 5.43
CA HIS A 27 4.77 -1.52 4.00
C HIS A 27 6.25 -1.64 3.66
N ARG A 28 7.12 -0.79 4.23
CA ARG A 28 8.59 -0.95 4.08
C ARG A 28 9.05 -2.34 4.51
N ALA A 29 8.66 -2.77 5.71
CA ALA A 29 9.03 -4.08 6.23
C ALA A 29 8.43 -5.25 5.42
N GLN A 30 7.16 -5.13 4.99
CA GLN A 30 6.50 -6.12 4.14
C GLN A 30 7.27 -6.29 2.82
N PHE A 31 7.61 -5.20 2.14
CA PHE A 31 8.31 -5.26 0.85
C PHE A 31 9.78 -5.69 0.95
N GLU A 32 10.47 -5.43 2.07
CA GLU A 32 11.81 -5.97 2.35
C GLU A 32 11.84 -7.51 2.28
N GLU A 33 10.72 -8.14 2.60
CA GLU A 33 10.60 -9.59 2.61
C GLU A 33 9.90 -10.14 1.34
N LEU A 34 8.84 -9.45 0.90
CA LEU A 34 7.95 -9.90 -0.16
C LEU A 34 8.66 -10.00 -1.51
N VAL A 35 9.49 -9.01 -1.86
CA VAL A 35 10.17 -8.96 -3.17
C VAL A 35 11.24 -10.05 -3.29
N PRO A 36 12.17 -10.23 -2.33
CA PRO A 36 13.14 -11.33 -2.40
C PRO A 36 12.49 -12.71 -2.41
N LEU A 37 11.38 -12.89 -1.66
CA LEU A 37 10.65 -14.15 -1.65
C LEU A 37 10.01 -14.44 -3.02
N ALA A 38 9.41 -13.43 -3.67
CA ALA A 38 8.84 -13.56 -5.00
C ALA A 38 9.88 -13.97 -6.04
N GLN A 39 11.06 -13.35 -6.00
CA GLN A 39 12.18 -13.69 -6.89
C GLN A 39 12.65 -15.13 -6.68
N LYS A 40 12.76 -15.57 -5.41
CA LYS A 40 13.14 -16.94 -5.08
C LYS A 40 12.12 -17.96 -5.59
N VAL A 41 10.83 -17.71 -5.38
CA VAL A 41 9.76 -18.61 -5.85
C VAL A 41 9.75 -18.66 -7.38
N ALA A 42 9.87 -17.52 -8.06
CA ALA A 42 9.97 -17.46 -9.52
C ALA A 42 11.17 -18.23 -10.07
N GLN A 43 12.32 -18.20 -9.38
CA GLN A 43 13.50 -18.96 -9.77
C GLN A 43 13.32 -20.47 -9.60
N VAL A 44 12.76 -20.91 -8.47
CA VAL A 44 12.60 -22.34 -8.15
C VAL A 44 11.47 -22.99 -8.96
N HIS A 45 10.42 -22.23 -9.26
CA HIS A 45 9.23 -22.69 -9.96
C HIS A 45 9.07 -22.02 -11.33
N ALA A 46 10.17 -21.81 -12.07
CA ALA A 46 10.18 -21.04 -13.32
C ALA A 46 9.17 -21.53 -14.38
N ASP A 47 8.85 -22.82 -14.39
CA ASP A 47 7.93 -23.42 -15.37
C ASP A 47 6.45 -23.27 -15.00
N THR A 48 6.13 -23.00 -13.72
CA THR A 48 4.75 -23.03 -13.21
C THR A 48 4.33 -21.77 -12.46
N PHE A 49 5.27 -21.00 -11.93
CA PHE A 49 5.00 -19.74 -11.26
C PHE A 49 4.79 -18.62 -12.28
N PRO A 50 3.73 -17.79 -12.14
CA PRO A 50 3.53 -16.66 -13.03
C PRO A 50 4.70 -15.67 -12.96
N ALA A 51 5.51 -15.62 -14.02
CA ALA A 51 6.76 -14.84 -14.07
C ALA A 51 6.55 -13.34 -13.82
N GLU A 52 5.34 -12.84 -14.10
CA GLU A 52 4.94 -11.44 -13.95
C GLU A 52 4.85 -10.99 -12.47
N ILE A 53 4.56 -11.90 -11.53
CA ILE A 53 4.31 -11.54 -10.13
C ILE A 53 5.54 -10.88 -9.49
N ALA A 54 6.74 -11.43 -9.72
CA ALA A 54 7.96 -10.89 -9.12
C ALA A 54 8.27 -9.48 -9.64
N GLY A 55 8.06 -9.23 -10.94
CA GLY A 55 8.22 -7.91 -11.55
C GLY A 55 7.18 -6.91 -11.05
N LEU A 56 5.92 -7.34 -10.94
CA LEU A 56 4.83 -6.51 -10.42
C LEU A 56 5.08 -6.08 -8.97
N LEU A 57 5.51 -7.01 -8.10
CA LEU A 57 5.80 -6.70 -6.70
C LEU A 57 6.98 -5.74 -6.54
N ALA A 58 8.02 -5.88 -7.37
CA ALA A 58 9.13 -4.94 -7.39
C ALA A 58 8.70 -3.53 -7.87
N TYR A 59 7.82 -3.47 -8.89
CA TYR A 59 7.22 -2.22 -9.35
C TYR A 59 6.38 -1.57 -8.24
N MET A 60 5.49 -2.32 -7.60
CA MET A 60 4.66 -1.83 -6.48
C MET A 60 5.53 -1.29 -5.34
N GLN A 61 6.62 -1.97 -4.98
CA GLN A 61 7.56 -1.49 -3.98
C GLN A 61 8.14 -0.12 -4.35
N ASN A 62 8.65 0.03 -5.58
CA ASN A 62 9.25 1.28 -6.02
C ASN A 62 8.26 2.44 -5.98
N GLU A 63 7.08 2.25 -6.56
CA GLU A 63 6.05 3.29 -6.63
C GLU A 63 5.57 3.67 -5.23
N LEU A 64 5.29 2.70 -4.36
CA LEU A 64 4.78 2.99 -3.02
C LEU A 64 5.84 3.69 -2.15
N LEU A 65 7.13 3.29 -2.25
CA LEU A 65 8.20 3.98 -1.52
C LEU A 65 8.36 5.44 -1.97
N MET A 66 8.25 5.68 -3.28
CA MET A 66 8.30 7.04 -3.84
C MET A 66 7.06 7.86 -3.45
N HIS A 67 5.89 7.24 -3.47
CA HIS A 67 4.63 7.82 -3.00
C HIS A 67 4.73 8.27 -1.54
N MET A 68 5.00 7.34 -0.61
CA MET A 68 5.11 7.62 0.82
C MET A 68 6.20 8.65 1.13
N MET A 69 7.29 8.69 0.36
CA MET A 69 8.31 9.73 0.52
C MET A 69 7.76 11.14 0.26
N LYS A 70 6.89 11.32 -0.75
CA LYS A 70 6.26 12.61 -1.04
C LYS A 70 5.29 12.99 0.08
N GLU A 71 4.56 12.03 0.60
CA GLU A 71 3.67 12.26 1.73
C GLU A 71 4.45 12.73 2.97
N GLU A 72 5.45 11.96 3.37
CA GLU A 72 6.25 12.19 4.57
C GLU A 72 7.05 13.49 4.52
N ARG A 73 7.59 13.84 3.35
CA ARG A 73 8.46 15.02 3.21
C ARG A 73 7.72 16.29 2.84
N MET A 74 6.55 16.18 2.22
CA MET A 74 5.83 17.34 1.68
C MET A 74 4.42 17.44 2.24
N LEU A 75 3.55 16.46 1.96
CA LEU A 75 2.12 16.58 2.24
C LEU A 75 1.80 16.58 3.73
N PHE A 76 2.31 15.60 4.49
CA PHE A 76 2.05 15.49 5.92
C PHE A 76 2.59 16.69 6.73
N PRO A 77 3.81 17.23 6.46
CA PRO A 77 4.23 18.49 7.05
C PRO A 77 3.29 19.67 6.75
N MET A 78 2.77 19.78 5.52
CA MET A 78 1.81 20.83 5.16
C MET A 78 0.49 20.69 5.93
N ILE A 79 -0.03 19.47 6.03
CA ILE A 79 -1.25 19.16 6.80
C ILE A 79 -1.06 19.52 8.27
N ASN A 80 0.07 19.13 8.88
CA ASN A 80 0.38 19.41 10.28
C ASN A 80 0.58 20.91 10.57
N GLN A 81 0.99 21.69 9.57
CA GLN A 81 1.08 23.15 9.67
C GLN A 81 -0.27 23.85 9.46
N GLY A 82 -1.35 23.09 9.22
CA GLY A 82 -2.69 23.65 8.99
C GLY A 82 -2.85 24.30 7.62
N VAL A 83 -2.06 23.88 6.62
CA VAL A 83 -2.14 24.40 5.23
C VAL A 83 -3.32 23.74 4.49
N GLY A 84 -4.53 23.84 5.05
CA GLY A 84 -5.75 23.12 4.67
C GLY A 84 -6.00 23.04 3.16
N ARG A 85 -6.78 23.96 2.59
CA ARG A 85 -7.01 24.00 1.12
C ARG A 85 -5.76 24.24 0.29
N GLY A 86 -4.69 24.76 0.88
CA GLY A 86 -3.39 24.92 0.22
C GLY A 86 -2.74 23.56 -0.16
N ALA A 87 -3.16 22.46 0.46
CA ALA A 87 -2.74 21.11 0.13
C ALA A 87 -3.56 20.45 -1.01
N ALA A 88 -4.55 21.14 -1.59
CA ALA A 88 -5.47 20.51 -2.56
C ALA A 88 -4.77 19.92 -3.80
N MET A 89 -3.79 20.64 -4.37
CA MET A 89 -3.03 20.14 -5.51
C MET A 89 -2.16 18.91 -5.15
N PRO A 90 -1.34 18.95 -4.07
CA PRO A 90 -0.65 17.76 -3.58
C PRO A 90 -1.58 16.56 -3.31
N ILE A 91 -2.73 16.77 -2.66
CA ILE A 91 -3.73 15.72 -2.40
C ILE A 91 -4.22 15.11 -3.71
N SER A 92 -4.55 15.93 -4.71
CA SER A 92 -4.99 15.43 -6.02
C SER A 92 -3.96 14.54 -6.71
N VAL A 93 -2.66 14.81 -6.50
CA VAL A 93 -1.59 13.96 -7.04
C VAL A 93 -1.52 12.63 -6.29
N MET A 94 -1.61 12.64 -4.95
CA MET A 94 -1.60 11.40 -4.16
C MET A 94 -2.81 10.51 -4.48
N MET A 95 -4.01 11.09 -4.59
CA MET A 95 -5.22 10.34 -4.97
C MET A 95 -5.10 9.70 -6.36
N HIS A 96 -4.45 10.38 -7.32
CA HIS A 96 -4.20 9.78 -8.64
C HIS A 96 -3.23 8.60 -8.54
N GLU A 97 -2.19 8.69 -7.72
CA GLU A 97 -1.26 7.59 -7.48
C GLU A 97 -1.91 6.41 -6.74
N HIS A 98 -2.88 6.68 -5.86
CA HIS A 98 -3.71 5.64 -5.23
C HIS A 98 -4.47 4.81 -6.28
N GLU A 99 -5.00 5.44 -7.33
CA GLU A 99 -5.65 4.71 -8.43
C GLU A 99 -4.67 3.77 -9.15
N GLU A 100 -3.39 4.14 -9.28
CA GLU A 100 -2.36 3.26 -9.84
C GLU A 100 -2.09 2.06 -8.91
N HIS A 101 -2.02 2.31 -7.61
CA HIS A 101 -1.85 1.26 -6.60
C HIS A 101 -3.02 0.27 -6.60
N ASP A 102 -4.26 0.77 -6.66
CA ASP A 102 -5.46 -0.06 -6.76
C ASP A 102 -5.43 -0.96 -8.00
N ARG A 103 -4.99 -0.42 -9.15
CA ARG A 103 -4.83 -1.20 -10.39
C ARG A 103 -3.75 -2.28 -10.25
N ALA A 104 -2.63 -1.97 -9.60
CA ALA A 104 -1.57 -2.94 -9.36
C ALA A 104 -2.03 -4.06 -8.41
N ILE A 105 -2.78 -3.74 -7.35
CA ILE A 105 -3.40 -4.72 -6.45
C ILE A 105 -4.39 -5.62 -7.22
N ALA A 106 -5.24 -5.03 -8.07
CA ALA A 106 -6.19 -5.80 -8.87
C ALA A 106 -5.46 -6.79 -9.78
N ARG A 107 -4.40 -6.35 -10.46
CA ARG A 107 -3.57 -7.23 -11.30
C ARG A 107 -2.89 -8.33 -10.48
N LEU A 108 -2.41 -8.02 -9.28
CA LEU A 108 -1.81 -9.02 -8.40
C LEU A 108 -2.83 -10.07 -7.96
N LYS A 109 -4.07 -9.67 -7.65
CA LYS A 109 -5.18 -10.58 -7.35
C LYS A 109 -5.48 -11.51 -8.52
N GLU A 110 -5.54 -10.99 -9.75
CA GLU A 110 -5.75 -11.82 -10.95
C GLU A 110 -4.65 -12.87 -11.12
N LEU A 111 -3.39 -12.46 -11.00
CA LEU A 111 -2.23 -13.34 -11.20
C LEU A 111 -2.10 -14.43 -10.15
N THR A 112 -2.68 -14.21 -8.97
CA THR A 112 -2.55 -15.11 -7.82
C THR A 112 -3.82 -15.91 -7.54
N ASP A 113 -4.80 -15.87 -8.44
CA ASP A 113 -6.15 -16.42 -8.23
C ASP A 113 -6.73 -15.98 -6.88
N ASN A 114 -6.73 -14.67 -6.64
CA ASN A 114 -7.10 -14.06 -5.36
C ASN A 114 -6.29 -14.63 -4.18
N PHE A 115 -4.97 -14.67 -4.36
CA PHE A 115 -3.99 -15.19 -3.40
C PHE A 115 -4.23 -16.65 -2.99
N GLN A 116 -4.81 -17.47 -3.87
CA GLN A 116 -4.96 -18.91 -3.67
C GLN A 116 -3.78 -19.65 -4.31
N PRO A 117 -2.86 -20.25 -3.53
CA PRO A 117 -1.77 -21.03 -4.08
C PRO A 117 -2.30 -22.26 -4.82
N PRO A 118 -1.71 -22.65 -5.96
CA PRO A 118 -2.10 -23.88 -6.66
C PRO A 118 -1.79 -25.12 -5.83
N GLU A 119 -2.44 -26.23 -6.16
CA GLU A 119 -2.14 -27.53 -5.56
C GLU A 119 -0.65 -27.88 -5.76
N GLY A 120 0.02 -28.30 -4.69
CA GLY A 120 1.45 -28.62 -4.71
C GLY A 120 2.41 -27.42 -4.59
N ALA A 121 1.89 -26.21 -4.38
CA ALA A 121 2.71 -25.05 -4.02
C ALA A 121 3.59 -25.37 -2.78
N CYS A 122 4.88 -25.02 -2.85
CA CYS A 122 5.77 -25.21 -1.72
C CYS A 122 5.49 -24.17 -0.61
N GLY A 123 6.03 -24.41 0.59
CA GLY A 123 5.80 -23.50 1.73
C GLY A 123 6.22 -22.04 1.48
N SER A 124 7.26 -21.80 0.68
CA SER A 124 7.67 -20.44 0.31
C SER A 124 6.66 -19.74 -0.61
N TRP A 125 6.02 -20.48 -1.52
CA TRP A 125 4.98 -19.94 -2.40
C TRP A 125 3.71 -19.65 -1.59
N THR A 126 3.25 -20.57 -0.75
CA THR A 126 2.11 -20.32 0.15
C THR A 126 2.33 -19.09 1.02
N ARG A 127 3.54 -18.95 1.58
CA ARG A 127 3.93 -17.78 2.38
C ARG A 127 3.95 -16.49 1.56
N LEU A 128 4.47 -16.53 0.33
CA LEU A 128 4.46 -15.39 -0.58
C LEU A 128 3.03 -14.86 -0.80
N TYR A 129 2.08 -15.75 -1.06
CA TYR A 129 0.69 -15.34 -1.32
C TYR A 129 0.01 -14.80 -0.07
N ALA A 130 0.29 -15.37 1.11
CA ALA A 130 -0.20 -14.84 2.37
C ALA A 130 0.30 -13.42 2.64
N LEU A 131 1.61 -13.17 2.46
CA LEU A 131 2.22 -11.85 2.64
C LEU A 131 1.73 -10.84 1.59
N ALA A 132 1.59 -11.27 0.34
CA ALA A 132 1.06 -10.44 -0.73
C ALA A 132 -0.39 -10.02 -0.43
N LYS A 133 -1.19 -10.94 0.12
CA LYS A 133 -2.55 -10.64 0.56
C LYS A 133 -2.56 -9.63 1.70
N GLU A 134 -1.74 -9.86 2.73
CA GLU A 134 -1.65 -8.95 3.88
C GLU A 134 -1.23 -7.53 3.45
N MET A 135 -0.20 -7.41 2.62
CA MET A 135 0.23 -6.12 2.06
C MET A 135 -0.88 -5.45 1.25
N ALA A 136 -1.60 -6.20 0.41
CA ALA A 136 -2.70 -5.66 -0.37
C ALA A 136 -3.88 -5.21 0.50
N ASP A 137 -4.26 -5.99 1.51
CA ASP A 137 -5.31 -5.63 2.46
C ASP A 137 -4.92 -4.37 3.23
N ASP A 138 -3.70 -4.31 3.76
CA ASP A 138 -3.16 -3.15 4.48
C ASP A 138 -3.12 -1.90 3.60
N LEU A 139 -2.71 -2.02 2.33
CA LEU A 139 -2.62 -0.88 1.42
C LEU A 139 -4.01 -0.35 1.02
N ASN A 140 -5.02 -1.22 0.88
CA ASN A 140 -6.40 -0.77 0.69
C ASN A 140 -6.91 0.01 1.91
N ASP A 141 -6.64 -0.50 3.12
CA ASP A 141 -7.02 0.15 4.38
C ASP A 141 -6.30 1.50 4.57
N HIS A 142 -5.02 1.57 4.20
CA HIS A 142 -4.21 2.79 4.18
C HIS A 142 -4.82 3.84 3.25
N ILE A 143 -5.02 3.49 1.98
CA ILE A 143 -5.59 4.40 0.97
C ILE A 143 -6.98 4.89 1.40
N HIS A 144 -7.81 4.03 1.99
CA HIS A 144 -9.12 4.42 2.51
C HIS A 144 -9.01 5.48 3.62
N LEU A 145 -8.15 5.24 4.62
CA LEU A 145 -7.92 6.20 5.70
C LEU A 145 -7.43 7.55 5.17
N GLU A 146 -6.60 7.54 4.14
CA GLU A 146 -6.12 8.78 3.52
C GLU A 146 -7.18 9.48 2.70
N ASN A 147 -7.74 8.81 1.68
CA ASN A 147 -8.68 9.42 0.74
C ASN A 147 -9.97 9.88 1.43
N ASP A 148 -10.61 8.95 2.13
CA ASP A 148 -12.00 9.13 2.55
C ASP A 148 -12.10 9.84 3.90
N ILE A 149 -11.01 9.85 4.68
CA ILE A 149 -11.00 10.46 6.00
C ILE A 149 -10.02 11.63 6.07
N LEU A 150 -8.70 11.40 5.98
CA LEU A 150 -7.72 12.46 6.21
C LEU A 150 -7.84 13.57 5.16
N PHE A 151 -7.75 13.23 3.88
CA PHE A 151 -7.77 14.18 2.76
C PHE A 151 -9.13 14.86 2.63
N ALA A 152 -10.23 14.11 2.74
CA ALA A 152 -11.58 14.67 2.76
C ALA A 152 -11.74 15.74 3.85
N ARG A 153 -11.27 15.47 5.07
CA ARG A 153 -11.34 16.43 6.18
C ARG A 153 -10.41 17.63 5.99
N VAL A 154 -9.21 17.44 5.43
CA VAL A 154 -8.27 18.53 5.12
C VAL A 154 -8.87 19.47 4.06
N LEU A 155 -9.48 18.93 3.00
CA LEU A 155 -10.11 19.73 1.94
C LEU A 155 -11.35 20.49 2.41
N ALA A 156 -12.05 19.95 3.42
CA ALA A 156 -13.20 20.58 4.05
C ALA A 156 -12.84 21.67 5.08
N SER A 157 -11.58 21.73 5.53
CA SER A 157 -11.08 22.70 6.51
C SER A 157 -10.86 24.12 5.97
#